data_AF-A0AA51FD21-F1
#
_entry.id   AF-A0AA51FD21-F1
#
_cell.length_a   1.000
_cell.length_b   1.000
_cell.length_c   1.000
_cell.angle_alpha   90.00
_cell.angle_beta   90.00
_cell.angle_gamma   90.00
#
_symmetry.space_group_name_H-M   'P 1'
#
loop_
_entity.id
_entity.type
_entity.pdbx_description
1 polymer ?
#
loop_
_entity_poly.entity_id
_entity_poly.type
_entity_poly.pdbx_seq_one_letter_code
_entity_poly.pdbx_strand_id
1 'polypeptide(L)'
;NDADAQIEQNTLAGLWDLGAFGLQVPTDLGGLGLSNTQYARLVEVVGAHDLGVGITLGAHQSIGFKGILLFGTPEQKAHYLPRVTGGEYAAFCLTEPSSGSDAG
;
A
#
# COMPACT_ATOMS: atom_id res chain seq x y z
N ASN A 1 -6.54 -8.18 15.44
CA ASN A 1 -5.35 -8.67 14.74
C ASN A 1 -4.23 -9.10 15.69
N ASP A 2 -4.06 -8.42 16.82
CA ASP A 2 -3.05 -8.74 17.84
C ASP A 2 -3.13 -10.19 18.34
N ALA A 3 -4.30 -10.62 18.84
CA ALA A 3 -4.48 -11.97 19.38
C ALA A 3 -4.24 -13.10 18.37
N ASP A 4 -4.66 -12.91 17.12
CA ASP A 4 -4.59 -13.93 16.07
C ASP A 4 -3.36 -13.76 15.14
N ALA A 5 -2.52 -12.76 15.42
CA ALA A 5 -1.38 -12.35 14.59
C ALA A 5 -1.71 -12.11 13.09
N GLN A 6 -2.97 -11.78 12.79
CA GLN A 6 -3.45 -11.55 11.42
C GLN A 6 -4.63 -10.57 11.41
N ILE A 7 -4.79 -9.82 10.31
CA ILE A 7 -5.96 -8.96 10.12
C ILE A 7 -7.14 -9.84 9.75
N GLU A 8 -8.27 -9.65 10.44
CA GLU A 8 -9.51 -10.38 10.15
C GLU A 8 -9.94 -10.17 8.69
N GLN A 9 -10.40 -11.24 8.05
CA GLN A 9 -10.72 -11.23 6.62
C GLN A 9 -11.81 -10.20 6.27
N ASN A 10 -12.80 -10.02 7.15
CA ASN A 10 -13.86 -9.02 6.96
C ASN A 10 -13.31 -7.59 7.01
N THR A 11 -12.34 -7.33 7.89
CA THR A 11 -11.66 -6.04 7.97
C THR A 11 -10.82 -5.78 6.71
N LEU A 12 -10.09 -6.78 6.23
CA LEU A 12 -9.35 -6.68 4.96
C LEU A 12 -10.28 -6.40 3.78
N ALA A 13 -11.38 -7.15 3.66
CA ALA A 13 -12.38 -6.93 2.61
C ALA A 13 -12.95 -5.50 2.66
N GLY A 14 -13.31 -5.02 3.86
CA GLY A 14 -13.79 -3.65 4.04
C GLY A 14 -12.76 -2.59 3.65
N LEU A 15 -11.46 -2.83 3.90
CA LEU A 15 -10.38 -1.92 3.49
C LEU A 15 -10.17 -1.90 1.97
N TRP A 16 -10.35 -3.04 1.29
CA TRP A 16 -10.36 -3.10 -0.17
C TRP A 16 -11.55 -2.33 -0.75
N ASP A 17 -12.75 -2.55 -0.23
CA ASP A 17 -13.96 -1.85 -0.67
C ASP A 17 -13.88 -0.33 -0.43
N LEU A 18 -13.21 0.09 0.64
CA LEU A 18 -12.96 1.50 0.95
C LEU A 18 -11.93 2.17 0.01
N GLY A 19 -11.16 1.38 -0.75
CA GLY A 19 -10.05 1.87 -1.58
C GLY A 19 -8.77 2.18 -0.78
N ALA A 20 -8.64 1.68 0.45
CA ALA A 20 -7.54 2.00 1.37
C ALA A 20 -6.16 1.53 0.88
N PHE A 21 -6.13 0.58 -0.07
CA PHE A 21 -4.89 0.08 -0.69
C PHE A 21 -4.37 0.97 -1.84
N GLY A 22 -5.21 1.86 -2.38
CA GLY A 22 -4.91 2.66 -3.57
C GLY A 22 -4.93 4.17 -3.36
N LEU A 23 -4.61 4.67 -2.15
CA LEU A 23 -4.88 6.07 -1.78
C LEU A 23 -4.23 7.09 -2.73
N GLN A 24 -2.97 6.86 -3.12
CA GLN A 24 -2.20 7.79 -3.96
C GLN A 24 -2.21 7.44 -5.46
N VAL A 25 -2.82 6.32 -5.85
CA VAL A 25 -2.89 5.93 -7.27
C VAL A 25 -3.89 6.85 -7.98
N PRO A 26 -3.58 7.34 -9.20
CA PRO A 26 -4.52 8.15 -9.99
C PRO A 26 -5.88 7.46 -10.18
N THR A 27 -6.95 8.26 -10.24
CA THR A 27 -8.33 7.75 -10.31
C THR A 27 -8.61 6.98 -11.61
N ASP A 28 -7.98 7.37 -12.71
CA ASP A 28 -8.01 6.67 -14.01
C ASP A 28 -7.30 5.31 -13.98
N LEU A 29 -6.51 5.03 -12.94
CA LEU A 29 -5.84 3.75 -12.69
C LEU A 29 -6.41 3.01 -11.46
N GLY A 30 -7.62 3.39 -11.03
CA GLY A 30 -8.39 2.68 -9.99
C GLY A 30 -8.06 3.09 -8.55
N GLY A 31 -7.31 4.17 -8.33
CA GLY A 31 -7.03 4.70 -7.00
C GLY A 31 -7.92 5.87 -6.58
N LEU A 32 -7.56 6.52 -5.47
CA LEU A 32 -8.29 7.70 -4.95
C LEU A 32 -7.63 9.04 -5.32
N GLY A 33 -6.47 9.03 -5.96
CA GLY A 33 -5.78 10.24 -6.44
C GLY A 33 -5.35 11.23 -5.36
N LEU A 34 -5.11 10.76 -4.13
CA LEU A 34 -4.80 11.65 -3.01
C LEU A 34 -3.39 12.23 -3.11
N SER A 35 -3.28 13.54 -2.82
CA SER A 35 -2.01 14.22 -2.57
C SER A 35 -1.31 13.68 -1.32
N ASN A 36 -0.02 13.99 -1.14
CA ASN A 36 0.74 13.58 0.05
C ASN A 36 0.12 14.09 1.36
N THR A 37 -0.42 15.32 1.40
CA THR A 37 -1.06 15.87 2.60
C THR A 37 -2.38 15.16 2.93
N GLN A 38 -3.20 14.86 1.92
CA GLN A 38 -4.44 14.09 2.12
C GLN A 38 -4.12 12.66 2.56
N TYR A 39 -3.11 12.03 1.94
CA TYR A 39 -2.60 10.73 2.35
C TYR A 39 -2.14 10.74 3.81
N ALA A 40 -1.31 11.72 4.20
CA ALA A 40 -0.84 11.85 5.58
C ALA A 40 -2.00 11.92 6.58
N ARG A 41 -3.05 12.71 6.27
CA ARG A 41 -4.22 12.83 7.14
C ARG A 41 -4.94 11.50 7.37
N LEU A 42 -5.03 10.65 6.34
CA LEU A 42 -5.64 9.32 6.47
C LEU A 42 -4.71 8.33 7.17
N VAL A 43 -3.40 8.39 6.91
CA VAL A 43 -2.41 7.55 7.61
C VAL A 43 -2.41 7.85 9.12
N GLU A 44 -2.56 9.11 9.54
CA GLU A 44 -2.71 9.48 10.95
C GLU A 44 -3.93 8.82 11.60
N VAL A 45 -5.06 8.71 10.87
CA VAL A 45 -6.25 8.03 11.38
C VAL A 45 -5.96 6.55 11.59
N VAL A 46 -5.35 5.87 10.61
CA VAL A 46 -4.99 4.45 10.76
C VAL A 46 -4.00 4.26 11.90
N GLY A 47 -2.96 5.08 11.97
CA GLY A 47 -1.92 4.99 13.00
C GLY A 47 -2.43 5.25 14.43
N ALA A 48 -3.49 6.03 14.58
CA ALA A 48 -4.14 6.25 15.88
C ALA A 48 -4.99 5.05 16.35
N HIS A 49 -5.36 4.14 15.45
CA HIS A 49 -6.26 3.02 15.77
C HIS A 49 -5.54 1.67 15.74
N ASP A 50 -4.75 1.41 14.69
CA ASP A 50 -4.12 0.11 14.49
C ASP A 50 -2.87 0.20 13.60
N LEU A 51 -1.69 0.08 14.21
CA LEU A 51 -0.41 0.10 13.50
C LEU A 51 -0.14 -1.18 12.70
N GLY A 52 -0.70 -2.33 13.07
CA GLY A 52 -0.56 -3.56 12.29
C GLY A 52 -1.28 -3.47 10.95
N VAL A 53 -2.50 -2.89 10.96
CA VAL A 53 -3.22 -2.49 9.74
C VAL A 53 -2.43 -1.43 8.96
N GLY A 54 -1.94 -0.40 9.67
CA GLY A 54 -1.12 0.66 9.07
C GLY A 54 0.10 0.15 8.32
N ILE A 55 0.84 -0.82 8.89
CA ILE A 55 1.99 -1.45 8.24
C ILE A 55 1.55 -2.29 7.03
N THR A 56 0.44 -3.01 7.09
CA THR A 56 -0.06 -3.78 5.93
C THR A 56 -0.39 -2.87 4.75
N LEU A 57 -1.13 -1.78 5.00
CA LEU A 57 -1.46 -0.78 3.97
C LEU A 57 -0.21 -0.03 3.49
N GLY A 58 0.69 0.32 4.41
CA GLY A 58 1.91 1.05 4.14
C GLY A 58 2.93 0.24 3.34
N ALA A 59 3.21 -0.99 3.73
CA ALA A 59 4.10 -1.90 3.01
C ALA A 59 3.63 -2.08 1.56
N HIS A 60 2.31 -2.20 1.35
CA HIS A 60 1.72 -2.29 0.02
C HIS A 60 1.94 -1.01 -0.82
N GLN A 61 1.53 0.16 -0.34
CA GLN A 61 1.46 1.37 -1.19
C GLN A 61 2.56 2.42 -0.97
N SER A 62 3.12 2.50 0.24
CA SER A 62 4.17 3.46 0.55
C SER A 62 5.50 3.06 -0.04
N ILE A 63 5.75 1.75 -0.17
CA ILE A 63 6.99 1.17 -0.68
C ILE A 63 6.78 0.06 -1.72
N GLY A 64 5.79 -0.83 -1.53
CA GLY A 64 5.62 -2.03 -2.36
C GLY A 64 5.43 -1.73 -3.84
N PHE A 65 4.40 -0.97 -4.21
CA PHE A 65 4.23 -0.51 -5.60
C PHE A 65 4.74 0.92 -5.85
N LYS A 66 5.22 1.63 -4.83
CA LYS A 66 5.58 3.06 -4.93
C LYS A 66 6.60 3.33 -6.04
N GLY A 67 7.54 2.41 -6.27
CA GLY A 67 8.50 2.49 -7.37
C GLY A 67 7.83 2.58 -8.75
N ILE A 68 6.74 1.86 -8.98
CA ILE A 68 5.97 1.91 -10.25
C ILE A 68 5.29 3.28 -10.39
N LEU A 69 4.72 3.81 -9.32
CA LEU A 69 4.08 5.12 -9.35
C LEU A 69 5.08 6.24 -9.67
N LEU A 70 6.26 6.21 -9.07
CA LEU A 70 7.29 7.24 -9.22
C LEU A 70 8.10 7.08 -10.51
N PHE A 71 8.52 5.86 -10.85
CA PHE A 71 9.53 5.59 -11.87
C PHE A 71 9.04 4.69 -13.01
N GLY A 72 7.83 4.15 -12.92
CA GLY A 72 7.29 3.26 -13.93
C GLY A 72 7.03 3.98 -15.27
N THR A 73 7.24 3.27 -16.37
CA THR A 73 6.80 3.72 -17.70
C THR A 73 5.27 3.77 -17.79
N PRO A 74 4.69 4.48 -18.77
CA PRO A 74 3.24 4.46 -18.99
C PRO A 74 2.66 3.04 -19.07
N GLU A 75 3.37 2.12 -19.73
CA GLU A 75 2.96 0.72 -19.89
C GLU A 75 3.00 -0.04 -18.55
N GLN A 76 4.04 0.17 -17.75
CA GLN A 76 4.14 -0.44 -16.41
C GLN A 76 3.04 0.09 -15.49
N LYS A 77 2.76 1.40 -15.51
CA LYS A 77 1.70 2.00 -14.71
C LYS A 77 0.33 1.47 -15.10
N ALA A 78 0.03 1.44 -16.40
CA ALA A 78 -1.24 0.92 -16.92
C ALA A 78 -1.44 -0.58 -16.63
N HIS A 79 -0.35 -1.36 -16.61
CA HIS A 79 -0.43 -2.80 -16.33
C HIS A 79 -0.55 -3.12 -14.83
N TYR A 80 0.29 -2.51 -13.99
CA TYR A 80 0.42 -2.93 -12.58
C TYR A 80 -0.47 -2.16 -11.61
N LEU A 81 -0.68 -0.85 -11.82
CA LEU A 81 -1.44 -0.04 -10.84
C LEU A 81 -2.91 -0.50 -10.69
N PRO A 82 -3.65 -0.83 -11.77
CA PRO A 82 -5.01 -1.37 -11.63
C PRO A 82 -5.08 -2.71 -10.90
N ARG A 83 -4.01 -3.51 -10.92
CA ARG A 83 -3.97 -4.82 -10.23
C ARG A 83 -3.82 -4.64 -8.73
N VAL A 84 -2.89 -3.78 -8.31
CA VAL A 84 -2.63 -3.51 -6.89
C VAL A 84 -3.73 -2.69 -6.23
N THR A 85 -4.50 -1.91 -6.99
CA THR A 85 -5.75 -1.30 -6.50
C THR A 85 -6.94 -2.25 -6.57
N GLY A 86 -6.86 -3.31 -7.38
CA GLY A 86 -7.93 -4.29 -7.63
C GLY A 86 -7.90 -5.57 -6.78
N GLY A 87 -7.11 -5.61 -5.70
CA GLY A 87 -7.09 -6.75 -4.76
C GLY A 87 -5.79 -7.56 -4.75
N GLU A 88 -4.83 -7.27 -5.62
CA GLU A 88 -3.51 -7.91 -5.54
C GLU A 88 -2.59 -7.18 -4.54
N TYR A 89 -1.91 -7.93 -3.69
CA TYR A 89 -0.94 -7.37 -2.76
C TYR A 89 0.40 -7.04 -3.44
N ALA A 90 1.13 -6.10 -2.85
CA ALA A 90 2.44 -5.65 -3.29
C ALA A 90 3.37 -5.63 -2.07
N ALA A 91 4.65 -5.90 -2.29
CA ALA A 91 5.66 -5.93 -1.24
C ALA A 91 6.96 -5.34 -1.75
N PHE A 92 7.74 -4.75 -0.84
CA PHE A 92 9.06 -4.24 -1.12
C PHE A 92 10.11 -5.24 -0.63
N CYS A 93 10.72 -5.98 -1.57
CA CYS A 93 11.66 -7.06 -1.28
C CYS A 93 13.10 -6.57 -1.46
N LEU A 94 13.65 -5.91 -0.43
CA LEU A 94 15.03 -5.41 -0.43
C LEU A 94 15.94 -6.16 0.54
N THR A 95 15.49 -6.36 1.79
CA THR A 95 16.32 -6.95 2.84
C THR A 95 16.67 -8.40 2.54
N GLU A 96 17.95 -8.75 2.71
CA GLU A 96 18.49 -10.09 2.54
C GLU A 96 19.19 -10.54 3.84
N PRO A 97 19.46 -11.85 4.04
CA PRO A 97 20.16 -12.33 5.24
C PRO A 97 21.50 -11.64 5.51
N SER A 98 22.19 -11.17 4.46
CA SER A 98 23.47 -10.47 4.54
C SER A 98 23.38 -8.94 4.45
N SER A 99 22.21 -8.38 4.10
CA SER A 99 22.10 -6.97 3.70
C SER A 99 20.83 -6.33 4.27
N GLY A 100 21.01 -5.34 5.14
CA GLY A 100 19.95 -4.62 5.85
C GLY A 100 20.20 -3.12 5.81
N SER A 101 20.86 -2.58 6.85
CA SER A 101 21.28 -1.18 6.87
C SER A 101 22.24 -0.82 5.73
N ASP A 102 23.04 -1.79 5.30
CA ASP A 102 23.95 -1.71 4.15
C ASP A 102 23.35 -2.50 2.98
N ALA A 103 22.54 -1.82 2.17
CA ALA A 103 21.70 -2.43 1.14
C ALA A 103 22.32 -2.36 -0.26
N GLY A 104 23.55 -1.86 -0.41
CA GLY A 104 24.20 -1.56 -1.70
C GLY A 104 25.61 -2.10 -1.81
#